data_AF-A0A528A1U9-F1
#
_entry.id   AF-A0A528A1U9-F1
#
_cell.length_a   1.000
_cell.length_b   1.000
_cell.length_c   1.000
_cell.angle_alpha   90.00
_cell.angle_beta   90.00
_cell.angle_gamma   90.00
#
_symmetry.space_group_name_H-M   'P 1'
#
loop_
_entity.id
_entity.type
_entity.pdbx_description
1 polymer ?
#
loop_
_entity_poly.entity_id
_entity_poly.type
_entity_poly.pdbx_seq_one_letter_code
_entity_poly.pdbx_strand_id
1 'polypeptide(L)'
;FGAAAREALIGLKHIDAVGSRRDEIEAVVKTLVPDAEIFGTGAPRLANTTFFAIAGIKAETAQIAFDLAGVALSAGSACSSGKLGPSHVLKAMGYNDSLGALRVSIGHATSAEDIELFRTALAGIASRRTGREEAA
;
A
#
# COMPACT_ATOMS: atom_id res chain seq x y z
N PHE A 1 -4.10 2.58 -29.34
CA PHE A 1 -3.79 1.29 -28.68
C PHE A 1 -2.42 0.72 -29.07
N GLY A 2 -2.02 0.68 -30.36
CA GLY A 2 -0.72 0.09 -30.76
C GLY A 2 0.55 0.74 -30.16
N ALA A 3 0.58 2.06 -29.97
CA ALA A 3 1.71 2.72 -29.32
C ALA A 3 1.84 2.35 -27.83
N ALA A 4 0.75 2.43 -27.06
CA ALA A 4 0.74 2.03 -25.66
C ALA A 4 1.12 0.55 -25.46
N ALA A 5 0.68 -0.35 -26.35
CA ALA A 5 1.07 -1.76 -26.30
C ALA A 5 2.58 -1.95 -26.52
N ARG A 6 3.21 -1.18 -27.42
CA ARG A 6 4.66 -1.21 -27.62
C ARG A 6 5.42 -0.70 -26.41
N GLU A 7 4.98 0.43 -25.83
CA GLU A 7 5.58 0.96 -24.60
C GLU A 7 5.45 -0.02 -23.43
N ALA A 8 4.29 -0.66 -23.29
CA ALA A 8 4.10 -1.71 -22.28
C ALA A 8 5.05 -2.89 -22.50
N LEU A 9 5.25 -3.33 -23.75
CA LEU A 9 6.18 -4.40 -24.09
C LEU A 9 7.64 -4.04 -23.77
N ILE A 10 8.03 -2.78 -23.98
CA ILE A 10 9.35 -2.26 -23.60
C ILE A 10 9.48 -2.27 -22.07
N GLY A 11 8.46 -1.76 -21.36
CA GLY A 11 8.43 -1.68 -19.90
C GLY A 11 8.47 -3.04 -19.20
N LEU A 12 7.97 -4.12 -19.84
CA LEU A 12 8.03 -5.48 -19.28
C LEU A 12 9.46 -5.92 -18.94
N LYS A 13 10.48 -5.45 -19.65
CA LYS A 13 11.89 -5.77 -19.37
C LYS A 13 12.36 -5.28 -18.00
N HIS A 14 11.66 -4.33 -17.40
CA HIS A 14 12.00 -3.71 -16.12
C HIS A 14 11.03 -4.10 -15.00
N ILE A 15 10.08 -5.00 -15.26
CA ILE A 15 9.04 -5.34 -14.30
C ILE A 15 9.60 -6.04 -13.05
N ASP A 16 10.69 -6.80 -13.20
CA ASP A 16 11.36 -7.47 -12.08
C ASP A 16 11.99 -6.47 -11.10
N ALA A 17 12.53 -5.37 -11.61
CA ALA A 17 13.06 -4.28 -10.78
C ALA A 17 11.94 -3.59 -10.00
N VAL A 18 10.76 -3.40 -10.63
CA VAL A 18 9.57 -2.89 -9.93
C VAL A 18 9.11 -3.89 -8.86
N GLY A 19 9.12 -5.18 -9.17
CA GLY A 19 8.85 -6.26 -8.21
C GLY A 19 9.75 -6.20 -6.97
N SER A 20 11.05 -6.02 -7.20
CA SER A 20 12.05 -5.90 -6.12
C SER A 20 11.77 -4.69 -5.21
N ARG A 21 11.41 -3.54 -5.78
CA ARG A 21 11.03 -2.34 -5.01
C ARG A 21 9.71 -2.51 -4.25
N ARG A 22 8.75 -3.23 -4.83
CA ARG A 22 7.51 -3.61 -4.15
C ARG A 22 7.83 -4.48 -2.93
N ASP A 23 8.70 -5.47 -3.10
CA ASP A 23 9.13 -6.34 -2.00
C ASP A 23 9.85 -5.54 -0.90
N GLU A 24 10.65 -4.54 -1.26
CA GLU A 24 11.26 -3.61 -0.31
C GLU A 24 10.21 -2.81 0.49
N ILE A 25 9.19 -2.26 -0.17
CA ILE A 25 8.07 -1.58 0.49
C ILE A 25 7.36 -2.52 1.48
N GLU A 26 7.14 -3.78 1.10
CA GLU A 26 6.51 -4.76 1.99
C GLU A 26 7.39 -5.11 3.19
N ALA A 27 8.69 -5.22 2.99
CA ALA A 27 9.65 -5.40 4.08
C ALA A 27 9.64 -4.20 5.04
N VAL A 28 9.56 -2.97 4.51
CA VAL A 28 9.38 -1.74 5.32
C VAL A 28 8.11 -1.82 6.16
N VAL A 29 6.97 -2.17 5.54
CA VAL A 29 5.69 -2.31 6.24
C VAL A 29 5.80 -3.32 7.37
N LYS A 30 6.32 -4.52 7.10
CA LYS A 30 6.45 -5.58 8.11
C LYS A 30 7.45 -5.26 9.20
N THR A 31 8.48 -4.47 8.91
CA THR A 31 9.47 -4.05 9.92
C THR A 31 8.88 -3.02 10.88
N LEU A 32 8.19 -2.01 10.35
CA LEU A 32 7.65 -0.91 11.16
C LEU A 32 6.32 -1.23 11.82
N VAL A 33 5.53 -2.12 11.21
CA VAL A 33 4.20 -2.52 11.68
C VAL A 33 4.07 -4.04 11.52
N PRO A 34 4.63 -4.85 12.44
CA PRO A 34 4.68 -6.31 12.30
C PRO A 34 3.32 -6.99 12.18
N ASP A 35 2.29 -6.40 12.79
CA ASP A 35 0.91 -6.85 12.75
C ASP A 35 0.11 -6.33 11.55
N ALA A 36 0.75 -5.60 10.62
CA ALA A 36 0.11 -5.21 9.37
C ALA A 36 -0.22 -6.44 8.53
N GLU A 37 -1.41 -6.48 7.96
CA GLU A 37 -1.85 -7.55 7.08
C GLU A 37 -1.61 -7.16 5.63
N ILE A 38 -0.83 -7.96 4.88
CA ILE A 38 -0.58 -7.75 3.45
C ILE A 38 -1.40 -8.76 2.65
N PHE A 39 -2.32 -8.26 1.85
CA PHE A 39 -3.27 -9.06 1.09
C PHE A 39 -2.65 -9.60 -0.21
N GLY A 40 -3.00 -10.84 -0.55
CA GLY A 40 -2.49 -11.52 -1.74
C GLY A 40 -1.05 -12.04 -1.63
N THR A 41 -0.48 -12.04 -0.42
CA THR A 41 0.84 -12.64 -0.15
C THR A 41 0.85 -14.11 -0.57
N GLY A 42 1.91 -14.54 -1.29
CA GLY A 42 2.08 -15.91 -1.77
C GLY A 42 1.29 -16.27 -3.05
N ALA A 43 0.39 -15.41 -3.51
CA ALA A 43 -0.31 -15.59 -4.79
C ALA A 43 0.43 -14.87 -5.94
N PRO A 44 0.30 -15.34 -7.19
CA PRO A 44 0.70 -14.56 -8.36
C PRO A 44 -0.05 -13.22 -8.38
N ARG A 45 0.68 -12.11 -8.42
CA ARG A 45 0.13 -10.75 -8.38
C ARG A 45 1.02 -9.77 -9.14
N LEU A 46 0.48 -8.60 -9.45
CA LEU A 46 1.24 -7.54 -10.14
C LEU A 46 2.49 -7.15 -9.34
N ALA A 47 3.59 -6.92 -10.05
CA ALA A 47 4.89 -6.60 -9.47
C ALA A 47 4.91 -5.22 -8.78
N ASN A 48 3.90 -4.39 -8.98
CA ASN A 48 3.94 -2.97 -8.61
C ASN A 48 2.97 -2.58 -7.50
N THR A 49 2.25 -3.54 -6.92
CA THR A 49 1.15 -3.26 -6.01
C THR A 49 1.35 -3.95 -4.67
N THR A 50 1.29 -3.16 -3.61
CA THR A 50 1.15 -3.63 -2.22
C THR A 50 -0.21 -3.18 -1.71
N PHE A 51 -0.99 -4.12 -1.19
CA PHE A 51 -2.29 -3.83 -0.57
C PHE A 51 -2.26 -4.35 0.86
N PHE A 52 -2.43 -3.45 1.84
CA PHE A 52 -2.23 -3.81 3.24
C PHE A 52 -3.16 -3.04 4.17
N ALA A 53 -3.39 -3.60 5.35
CA ALA A 53 -4.11 -2.95 6.43
C ALA A 53 -3.26 -2.88 7.70
N ILE A 54 -3.47 -1.85 8.51
CA ILE A 54 -2.87 -1.70 9.83
C ILE A 54 -4.00 -1.81 10.86
N ALA A 55 -3.89 -2.75 11.79
CA ALA A 55 -4.88 -2.90 12.85
C ALA A 55 -5.01 -1.61 13.67
N GLY A 56 -6.23 -1.26 14.07
CA GLY A 56 -6.50 -0.07 14.86
C GLY A 56 -6.40 1.27 14.11
N ILE A 57 -6.02 1.29 12.83
CA ILE A 57 -5.95 2.52 12.03
C ILE A 57 -6.96 2.47 10.88
N LYS A 58 -7.82 3.49 10.79
CA LYS A 58 -8.71 3.69 9.63
C LYS A 58 -7.89 4.07 8.41
N ALA A 59 -8.17 3.47 7.26
CA ALA A 59 -7.41 3.72 6.02
C ALA A 59 -7.45 5.18 5.59
N GLU A 60 -8.57 5.88 5.79
CA GLU A 60 -8.71 7.29 5.47
C GLU A 60 -7.76 8.15 6.31
N THR A 61 -7.65 7.83 7.61
CA THR A 61 -6.72 8.50 8.52
C THR A 61 -5.28 8.27 8.12
N ALA A 62 -4.92 7.05 7.74
CA ALA A 62 -3.58 6.75 7.27
C ALA A 62 -3.29 7.43 5.93
N GLN A 63 -4.21 7.40 4.96
CA GLN A 63 -4.06 8.09 3.68
C GLN A 63 -3.82 9.59 3.86
N ILE A 64 -4.61 10.26 4.71
CA ILE A 64 -4.40 11.68 5.03
C ILE A 64 -3.01 11.90 5.64
N ALA A 65 -2.57 11.02 6.55
CA ALA A 65 -1.25 11.14 7.16
C ALA A 65 -0.09 10.95 6.15
N PHE A 66 -0.25 10.05 5.18
CA PHE A 66 0.70 9.88 4.08
C PHE A 66 0.71 11.11 3.16
N ASP A 67 -0.46 11.63 2.79
CA ASP A 67 -0.60 12.82 1.94
C ASP A 67 0.08 14.05 2.57
N LEU A 68 -0.16 14.28 3.87
CA LEU A 68 0.51 15.34 4.64
C LEU A 68 2.04 15.14 4.74
N ALA A 69 2.52 13.90 4.61
CA ALA A 69 3.94 13.58 4.58
C ALA A 69 4.54 13.61 3.16
N GLY A 70 3.76 14.02 2.15
CA GLY A 70 4.20 14.09 0.75
C GLY A 70 4.17 12.75 0.00
N VAL A 71 3.46 11.74 0.53
CA VAL A 71 3.34 10.42 -0.08
C VAL A 71 1.92 10.19 -0.58
N ALA A 72 1.76 10.08 -1.90
CA ALA A 72 0.48 9.79 -2.52
C ALA A 72 0.19 8.27 -2.53
N LEU A 73 -0.94 7.86 -1.93
CA LEU A 73 -1.47 6.50 -2.01
C LEU A 73 -3.00 6.48 -1.92
N SER A 74 -3.62 5.31 -2.07
CA SER A 74 -5.08 5.17 -2.09
C SER A 74 -5.58 4.36 -0.90
N ALA A 75 -6.67 4.77 -0.25
CA ALA A 75 -7.49 3.94 0.63
C ALA A 75 -8.61 3.24 -0.17
N GLY A 76 -8.97 2.03 0.25
CA GLY A 76 -10.13 1.31 -0.26
C GLY A 76 -9.96 0.63 -1.63
N SER A 77 -11.08 0.12 -2.16
CA SER A 77 -11.15 -0.45 -3.51
C SER A 77 -11.12 0.67 -4.56
N ALA A 78 -10.33 0.49 -5.62
CA ALA A 78 -10.05 1.49 -6.65
C ALA A 78 -11.26 2.14 -7.36
N CYS A 79 -12.49 1.63 -7.16
CA CYS A 79 -13.71 2.09 -7.82
C CYS A 79 -14.81 2.56 -6.87
N SER A 80 -14.57 2.76 -5.56
CA SER A 80 -15.66 3.22 -4.68
C SER A 80 -16.06 4.66 -5.04
N SER A 81 -17.24 4.84 -5.61
CA SER A 81 -17.82 6.10 -6.09
C SER A 81 -18.21 7.07 -4.97
N GLY A 82 -17.33 7.28 -3.98
CA GLY A 82 -17.51 8.23 -2.88
C GLY A 82 -17.91 7.63 -1.53
N LYS A 83 -18.08 6.30 -1.41
CA LYS A 83 -18.35 5.64 -0.12
C LYS A 83 -17.11 4.90 0.36
N LEU A 84 -16.34 5.57 1.21
CA LEU A 84 -15.21 4.99 1.94
C LEU A 84 -15.79 4.04 2.99
N GLY A 85 -15.60 2.74 2.76
CA GLY A 85 -16.16 1.67 3.56
C GLY A 85 -15.38 0.38 3.32
N PRO A 86 -15.77 -0.73 3.98
CA PRO A 86 -15.09 -2.00 3.85
C PRO A 86 -14.94 -2.42 2.39
N SER A 87 -13.77 -2.94 2.01
CA SER A 87 -13.52 -3.37 0.64
C SER A 87 -14.35 -4.60 0.32
N HIS A 88 -15.32 -4.46 -0.60
CA HIS A 88 -16.12 -5.60 -1.09
C HIS A 88 -15.24 -6.71 -1.70
N VAL A 89 -14.07 -6.36 -2.25
CA VAL A 89 -13.08 -7.33 -2.75
C VAL A 89 -12.46 -8.12 -1.60
N LEU A 90 -12.04 -7.45 -0.51
CA LEU A 90 -11.49 -8.15 0.66
C LEU A 90 -12.52 -9.06 1.32
N LYS A 91 -13.77 -8.60 1.39
CA LYS A 91 -14.89 -9.43 1.85
C LYS A 91 -15.07 -10.68 0.99
N ALA A 92 -15.03 -10.54 -0.34
CA ALA A 92 -15.12 -11.67 -1.26
C ALA A 92 -13.91 -12.63 -1.13
N MET A 93 -12.74 -12.11 -0.73
CA MET A 93 -11.55 -12.90 -0.41
C MET A 93 -11.59 -13.56 0.97
N GLY A 94 -12.66 -13.36 1.76
CA GLY A 94 -12.84 -13.98 3.07
C GLY A 94 -12.30 -13.17 4.25
N TYR A 95 -11.90 -11.91 4.04
CA TYR A 95 -11.50 -11.02 5.12
C TYR A 95 -12.70 -10.31 5.75
N ASN A 96 -12.62 -10.07 7.05
CA ASN A 96 -13.69 -9.44 7.81
C ASN A 96 -13.80 -7.94 7.48
N ASP A 97 -15.01 -7.37 7.54
CA ASP A 97 -15.35 -5.99 7.16
C ASP A 97 -14.66 -4.89 8.02
N SER A 98 -13.75 -5.22 8.94
CA SER A 98 -13.24 -4.28 9.94
C SER A 98 -12.05 -3.44 9.49
N LEU A 99 -11.37 -3.79 8.40
CA LEU A 99 -10.12 -3.13 8.00
C LEU A 99 -10.29 -2.35 6.70
N GLY A 100 -10.23 -1.03 6.80
CA GLY A 100 -9.85 -0.22 5.66
C GLY A 100 -8.42 -0.59 5.26
N ALA A 101 -8.17 -0.75 3.97
CA ALA A 101 -6.85 -1.10 3.45
C ALA A 101 -6.28 0.02 2.58
N LEU A 102 -4.95 0.13 2.58
CA LEU A 102 -4.16 1.05 1.79
C LEU A 102 -3.54 0.31 0.61
N ARG A 103 -3.58 0.94 -0.55
CA ARG A 103 -2.93 0.49 -1.77
C ARG A 103 -1.78 1.43 -2.12
N VAL A 104 -0.58 0.88 -2.14
CA VAL A 104 0.60 1.50 -2.74
C VAL A 104 0.79 0.91 -4.13
N SER A 105 0.90 1.78 -5.12
CA SER A 105 1.15 1.40 -6.51
C SER A 105 2.37 2.16 -7.01
N ILE A 106 3.40 1.44 -7.43
CA ILE A 106 4.67 2.01 -7.88
C ILE A 106 4.87 1.82 -9.39
N GLY A 107 5.91 2.43 -9.93
CA GLY A 107 6.30 2.29 -11.33
C GLY A 107 7.81 2.28 -11.50
N HIS A 108 8.26 2.22 -12.76
CA HIS A 108 9.69 2.22 -13.08
C HIS A 108 10.43 3.48 -12.58
N ALA A 109 9.71 4.60 -12.48
CA ALA A 109 10.24 5.90 -12.03
C ALA A 109 10.34 6.03 -10.50
N THR A 110 9.71 5.12 -9.74
CA THR A 110 9.81 5.14 -8.27
C THR A 110 11.26 4.93 -7.85
N SER A 111 11.81 5.89 -7.12
CA SER A 111 13.22 5.91 -6.72
C SER A 111 13.41 5.34 -5.30
N ALA A 112 14.68 5.21 -4.87
CA ALA A 112 14.99 4.82 -3.50
C ALA A 112 14.55 5.90 -2.50
N GLU A 113 14.65 7.18 -2.90
CA GLU A 113 14.20 8.32 -2.11
C GLU A 113 12.69 8.29 -1.87
N ASP A 114 11.90 7.87 -2.87
CA ASP A 114 10.45 7.70 -2.71
C ASP A 114 10.12 6.61 -1.66
N ILE A 115 10.86 5.50 -1.68
CA ILE A 115 10.69 4.40 -0.71
C ILE A 115 11.09 4.85 0.69
N GLU A 116 12.16 5.65 0.81
CA GLU A 116 12.60 6.18 2.10
C GLU A 116 11.62 7.24 2.66
N LEU A 117 11.01 8.05 1.79
CA LEU A 117 9.93 8.96 2.18
C LEU A 117 8.71 8.16 2.68
N PHE A 118 8.33 7.09 1.99
CA PHE A 118 7.30 6.16 2.45
C PHE A 118 7.64 5.55 3.81
N ARG A 119 8.88 5.07 4.01
CA ARG A 119 9.36 4.53 5.30
C ARG A 119 9.19 5.56 6.42
N THR A 120 9.66 6.79 6.19
CA THR A 120 9.61 7.87 7.18
C THR A 120 8.16 8.21 7.54
N ALA A 121 7.28 8.32 6.55
CA ALA A 121 5.86 8.57 6.75
C ALA A 121 5.19 7.44 7.57
N LEU A 122 5.46 6.18 7.20
CA LEU A 122 4.91 5.02 7.90
C LEU A 122 5.42 4.93 9.34
N ALA A 123 6.69 5.21 9.59
CA ALA A 123 7.27 5.23 10.94
C ALA A 123 6.54 6.26 11.82
N GLY A 124 6.28 7.46 11.30
CA GLY A 124 5.51 8.47 12.01
C GLY A 124 4.08 8.02 12.33
N ILE A 125 3.42 7.29 11.42
CA ILE A 125 2.09 6.71 11.65
C ILE A 125 2.14 5.65 12.74
N ALA A 126 3.12 4.74 12.68
CA ALA A 126 3.32 3.66 13.65
C ALA A 126 3.58 4.20 15.06
N SER A 127 4.47 5.18 15.23
CA SER A 127 4.78 5.77 16.55
C SER A 127 3.56 6.46 17.19
N ARG A 128 2.70 7.09 16.38
CA ARG A 128 1.46 7.70 16.90
C ARG A 128 0.42 6.65 17.31
N ARG A 129 0.45 5.47 16.71
CA ARG A 129 -0.42 4.34 17.06
C ARG A 129 -0.01 3.74 18.39
N THR A 130 1.28 3.43 18.57
CA THR A 130 1.78 2.84 19.83
C THR A 130 1.53 3.76 21.02
N GLY A 131 1.77 5.07 20.88
CA GLY A 131 1.50 6.03 21.97
C GLY A 131 0.01 6.18 22.32
N ARG A 132 -0.92 5.79 21.43
CA ARG A 132 -2.36 5.73 21.74
C ARG A 132 -2.76 4.44 22.43
N GLU A 133 -2.14 3.32 22.06
CA GLU A 133 -2.34 2.03 22.71
C GLU A 133 -1.80 2.03 24.15
N GLU A 134 -0.68 2.72 24.41
CA GLU A 134 -0.13 2.89 25.77
C GLU A 134 -0.95 3.82 26.68
N ALA A 135 -1.72 4.75 26.09
CA ALA A 135 -2.51 5.73 26.82
C ALA A 135 -3.97 5.28 27.08
N ALA A 136 -4.38 4.13 26.55
CA ALA A 136 -5.73 3.57 26.64
C ALA A 136 -5.79 2.43 27.68
#